data_AF-A0A7S7SML6-F1
#
_entry.id   AF-A0A7S7SML6-F1
#
_cell.length_a   1.000
_cell.length_b   1.000
_cell.length_c   1.000
_cell.angle_alpha   90.00
_cell.angle_beta   90.00
_cell.angle_gamma   90.00
#
_symmetry.space_group_name_H-M   'P 1'
#
loop_
_entity.id
_entity.type
_entity.pdbx_description
1 polymer ?
#
loop_
_entity_poly.entity_id
_entity_poly.type
_entity_poly.pdbx_seq_one_letter_code
_entity_poly.pdbx_strand_id
1 'polypeptide(L)'
;MDTSIQLMRLGFDGKWSAEELGQALISIADLYNLRLFLEYQREEFLERERAYEELLLPPSVRTRWRRELSFLGPLGRVSSLGFIPQSLDGAEWARLFVPEERLQIRRISYASPGFSDLAGIGTVVGHLKDFILKLVERRDLRTQRELNDERAALENERMRIENARNFVALGKDLGYSEMELRVLVAYVDRKQEPLVRLADKQKLSSVSTPESSNEE
;
A
#
# COMPACT_ATOMS: atom_id res chain seq x y z
N MET A 1 14.45 -3.87 4.51
CA MET A 1 13.06 -4.09 5.02
C MET A 1 13.02 -5.32 5.91
N ASP A 2 12.10 -5.41 6.89
CA ASP A 2 11.82 -6.71 7.51
C ASP A 2 11.12 -7.60 6.47
N THR A 3 11.82 -8.63 6.02
CA THR A 3 11.36 -9.59 5.00
C THR A 3 10.58 -10.76 5.60
N SER A 4 10.26 -10.69 6.90
CA SER A 4 9.39 -11.69 7.55
C SER A 4 8.06 -11.82 6.81
N ILE A 5 7.64 -13.05 6.52
CA ILE A 5 6.34 -13.31 5.92
C ILE A 5 5.30 -13.20 7.03
N GLN A 6 4.37 -12.26 6.91
CA GLN A 6 3.22 -12.17 7.79
C GLN A 6 1.96 -12.65 7.09
N LEU A 7 1.08 -13.27 7.88
CA LEU A 7 -0.23 -13.68 7.45
C LEU A 7 -1.27 -12.65 7.88
N MET A 8 -2.16 -12.27 6.97
CA MET A 8 -3.31 -11.41 7.19
C MET A 8 -4.57 -12.19 6.86
N ARG A 9 -5.45 -12.36 7.84
CA ARG A 9 -6.76 -12.97 7.68
C ARG A 9 -7.81 -11.88 7.52
N LEU A 10 -8.55 -11.95 6.42
CA LEU A 10 -9.72 -11.13 6.13
C LEU A 10 -10.98 -11.94 6.46
N GLY A 11 -11.85 -11.44 7.31
CA GLY A 11 -13.18 -11.99 7.55
C GLY A 11 -14.22 -11.38 6.62
N PHE A 12 -15.11 -12.22 6.10
CA PHE A 12 -16.22 -11.81 5.25
C PHE A 12 -17.56 -12.30 5.82
N ASP A 13 -18.54 -11.40 5.87
CA ASP A 13 -19.89 -11.69 6.36
C ASP A 13 -20.96 -11.49 5.26
N GLY A 14 -22.13 -12.06 5.49
CA GLY A 14 -23.27 -11.90 4.60
C GLY A 14 -23.13 -12.67 3.28
N LYS A 15 -23.94 -12.28 2.29
CA LYS A 15 -23.94 -12.88 0.93
C LYS A 15 -23.01 -12.08 0.03
N TRP A 16 -22.03 -12.75 -0.54
CA TRP A 16 -21.09 -12.18 -1.50
C TRP A 16 -20.97 -13.08 -2.72
N SER A 17 -20.75 -12.46 -3.88
CA SER A 17 -20.47 -13.21 -5.11
C SER A 17 -18.98 -13.52 -5.23
N ALA A 18 -18.64 -14.58 -5.95
CA ALA A 18 -17.24 -14.90 -6.27
C ALA A 18 -16.56 -13.73 -7.01
N GLU A 19 -17.31 -12.97 -7.81
CA GLU A 19 -16.84 -11.77 -8.49
C GLU A 19 -16.51 -10.64 -7.50
N GLU A 20 -17.37 -10.37 -6.53
CA GLU A 20 -17.12 -9.36 -5.49
C GLU A 20 -15.87 -9.70 -4.67
N LEU A 21 -15.71 -10.97 -4.27
CA LEU A 21 -14.50 -11.42 -3.57
C LEU A 21 -13.26 -11.30 -4.46
N GLY A 22 -13.34 -11.78 -5.70
CA GLY A 22 -12.24 -11.73 -6.65
C GLY A 22 -11.75 -10.30 -6.88
N GLN A 23 -12.67 -9.36 -7.09
CA GLN A 23 -12.35 -7.95 -7.29
C GLN A 23 -11.68 -7.34 -6.05
N ALA A 24 -12.13 -7.69 -4.84
CA ALA A 24 -11.53 -7.22 -3.60
C ALA A 24 -10.11 -7.78 -3.41
N LEU A 25 -9.90 -9.06 -3.68
CA LEU A 25 -8.59 -9.69 -3.59
C LEU A 25 -7.61 -9.11 -4.61
N ILE A 26 -8.06 -8.83 -5.84
CA ILE A 26 -7.26 -8.13 -6.86
C ILE A 26 -6.89 -6.73 -6.38
N SER A 27 -7.86 -5.95 -5.89
CA SER A 27 -7.61 -4.61 -5.35
C SER A 27 -6.59 -4.62 -4.20
N ILE A 28 -6.67 -5.62 -3.32
CA ILE A 28 -5.72 -5.81 -2.22
C ILE A 28 -4.32 -6.14 -2.76
N ALA A 29 -4.21 -7.07 -3.70
CA ALA A 29 -2.94 -7.42 -4.32
C ALA A 29 -2.30 -6.23 -5.04
N ASP A 30 -3.10 -5.43 -5.76
CA ASP A 30 -2.63 -4.24 -6.48
C ASP A 30 -2.10 -3.17 -5.52
N LEU A 31 -2.81 -2.88 -4.43
CA LEU A 31 -2.37 -1.94 -3.40
C LEU A 31 -1.10 -2.43 -2.68
N TYR A 32 -1.02 -3.74 -2.43
CA TYR A 32 0.17 -4.37 -1.87
C TYR A 32 1.37 -4.22 -2.81
N ASN A 33 1.22 -4.59 -4.09
CA ASN A 33 2.29 -4.54 -5.08
C ASN A 33 2.80 -3.11 -5.29
N LEU A 34 1.88 -2.13 -5.32
CA LEU A 34 2.26 -0.73 -5.39
C LEU A 34 3.14 -0.33 -4.21
N ARG A 35 2.69 -0.66 -3.00
CA ARG A 35 3.40 -0.26 -1.80
C ARG A 35 4.77 -0.91 -1.74
N LEU A 36 4.83 -2.19 -2.04
CA LEU A 36 6.08 -2.94 -2.12
C LEU A 36 7.04 -2.30 -3.14
N PHE A 37 6.54 -1.93 -4.32
CA PHE A 37 7.34 -1.25 -5.35
C PHE A 37 7.95 0.05 -4.83
N LEU A 38 7.14 0.92 -4.23
CA LEU A 38 7.60 2.22 -3.74
C LEU A 38 8.62 2.08 -2.60
N GLU A 39 8.44 1.09 -1.72
CA GLU A 39 9.38 0.85 -0.64
C GLU A 39 10.69 0.26 -1.15
N TYR A 40 10.65 -0.66 -2.12
CA TYR A 40 11.85 -1.18 -2.78
C TYR A 40 12.65 -0.05 -3.44
N GLN A 41 11.99 0.82 -4.22
CA GLN A 41 12.61 1.99 -4.82
C GLN A 41 13.24 2.91 -3.78
N ARG A 42 12.61 3.03 -2.61
CA ARG A 42 13.08 3.89 -1.51
C ARG A 42 14.32 3.30 -0.87
N GLU A 43 14.36 1.99 -0.65
CA GLU A 43 15.55 1.30 -0.14
C GLU A 43 16.72 1.41 -1.12
N GLU A 44 16.49 1.16 -2.41
CA GLU A 44 17.52 1.31 -3.44
C GLU A 44 18.05 2.75 -3.51
N PHE A 45 17.16 3.74 -3.42
CA PHE A 45 17.55 5.15 -3.38
C PHE A 45 18.45 5.45 -2.16
N LEU A 46 18.08 4.98 -0.97
CA LEU A 46 18.85 5.17 0.25
C LEU A 46 20.19 4.41 0.25
N GLU A 47 20.24 3.22 -0.34
CA GLU A 47 21.50 2.47 -0.54
C GLU A 47 22.43 3.20 -1.49
N ARG A 48 21.89 3.70 -2.60
CA ARG A 48 22.67 4.48 -3.56
C ARG A 48 23.19 5.77 -2.94
N GLU A 49 22.36 6.47 -2.17
CA GLU A 49 22.78 7.66 -1.42
C GLU A 49 23.94 7.33 -0.48
N ARG A 50 23.82 6.26 0.33
CA ARG A 50 24.91 5.79 1.22
C ARG A 50 26.18 5.41 0.45
N ALA A 51 26.05 4.67 -0.64
CA ALA A 51 27.20 4.27 -1.46
C ALA A 51 27.93 5.50 -2.04
N TYR A 52 27.20 6.53 -2.51
CA TYR A 52 27.81 7.78 -2.95
C TYR A 52 28.53 8.52 -1.83
N GLU A 53 27.99 8.47 -0.60
CA GLU A 53 28.66 9.05 0.56
C GLU A 53 29.97 8.35 0.92
N GLU A 54 30.04 7.03 0.70
CA GLU A 54 31.22 6.21 0.94
C GLU A 54 32.26 6.33 -0.18
N LEU A 55 31.84 6.40 -1.44
CA LEU A 55 32.73 6.20 -2.57
C LEU A 55 33.65 7.38 -2.91
N LEU A 56 33.28 8.66 -2.72
CA LEU A 56 33.94 9.67 -3.59
C LEU A 56 34.27 11.09 -3.13
N LEU A 57 34.13 11.60 -1.89
CA LEU A 57 34.51 13.01 -1.65
C LEU A 57 35.18 13.34 -0.30
N PRO A 58 36.31 14.09 -0.29
CA PRO A 58 36.84 14.75 0.89
C PRO A 58 35.77 15.61 1.58
N PRO A 59 35.81 15.82 2.90
CA PRO A 59 34.77 16.54 3.66
C PRO A 59 34.39 17.90 3.06
N SER A 60 35.39 18.62 2.53
CA SER A 60 35.22 19.93 1.89
C SER A 60 34.42 19.88 0.57
N VAL A 61 34.56 18.80 -0.19
CA VAL A 61 33.84 18.60 -1.45
C VAL A 61 32.45 18.02 -1.18
N ARG A 62 32.26 17.24 -0.10
CA ARG A 62 30.97 16.69 0.33
C ARG A 62 29.95 17.78 0.71
N THR A 63 30.36 18.82 1.43
CA THR A 63 29.48 19.98 1.74
C THR A 63 29.14 20.80 0.50
N ARG A 64 30.08 20.91 -0.46
CA ARG A 64 29.87 21.66 -1.70
C ARG A 64 28.93 20.90 -2.63
N TRP A 65 29.12 19.59 -2.79
CA TRP A 65 28.23 18.71 -3.55
C TRP A 65 26.84 18.58 -2.94
N ARG A 66 26.70 18.48 -1.61
CA ARG A 66 25.37 18.53 -0.97
C ARG A 66 24.65 19.84 -1.30
N ARG A 67 25.36 20.97 -1.29
CA ARG A 67 24.81 22.27 -1.75
C ARG A 67 24.51 22.29 -3.24
N GLU A 68 25.40 21.81 -4.11
CA GLU A 68 25.20 21.79 -5.56
C GLU A 68 24.08 20.83 -6.00
N LEU A 69 23.96 19.66 -5.37
CA LEU A 69 22.84 18.73 -5.58
C LEU A 69 21.52 19.28 -5.04
N SER A 70 21.53 20.10 -3.98
CA SER A 70 20.33 20.82 -3.54
C SER A 70 20.03 22.06 -4.41
N PHE A 71 21.03 22.65 -5.07
CA PHE A 71 20.88 23.77 -6.02
C PHE A 71 20.45 23.36 -7.42
N LEU A 72 20.75 22.13 -7.87
CA LEU A 72 20.26 21.61 -9.14
C LEU A 72 18.74 21.35 -9.15
N GLY A 73 18.04 21.60 -8.04
CA GLY A 73 16.60 21.43 -7.93
C GLY A 73 16.16 19.98 -8.25
N PRO A 74 14.86 19.74 -8.42
CA PRO A 74 14.32 18.42 -8.79
C PRO A 74 14.83 17.88 -10.14
N LEU A 75 15.65 18.64 -10.89
CA LEU A 75 16.26 18.23 -12.16
C LEU A 75 17.65 17.58 -11.99
N GLY A 76 18.34 17.80 -10.85
CA GLY A 76 19.66 17.22 -10.55
C GLY A 76 19.63 15.93 -9.73
N ARG A 77 18.49 15.60 -9.12
CA ARG A 77 18.15 14.20 -8.95
C ARG A 77 17.96 13.70 -10.36
N VAL A 78 19.00 13.09 -10.94
CA VAL A 78 18.87 12.31 -12.17
C VAL A 78 17.55 11.59 -12.00
N SER A 79 16.59 11.87 -12.88
CA SER A 79 15.34 11.14 -12.98
C SER A 79 15.70 9.73 -13.42
N SER A 80 16.46 9.04 -12.57
CA SER A 80 16.90 7.69 -12.75
C SER A 80 15.64 6.90 -12.49
N LEU A 81 14.91 6.69 -13.57
CA LEU A 81 14.04 5.53 -13.71
C LEU A 81 12.72 5.64 -12.92
N GLY A 82 12.16 6.85 -12.83
CA GLY A 82 10.76 7.08 -12.44
C GLY A 82 9.77 6.64 -13.53
N PHE A 83 9.92 5.43 -14.07
CA PHE A 83 8.80 4.78 -14.74
C PHE A 83 7.83 4.38 -13.63
N ILE A 84 6.89 5.26 -13.27
CA ILE A 84 5.55 4.72 -13.03
C ILE A 84 5.25 4.00 -14.35
N PRO A 85 5.14 2.66 -14.36
CA PRO A 85 4.91 1.95 -15.60
C PRO A 85 3.67 2.58 -16.26
N GLN A 86 3.79 2.98 -17.53
CA GLN A 86 2.71 3.68 -18.23
C GLN A 86 1.40 2.87 -18.13
N SER A 87 1.55 1.56 -18.06
CA SER A 87 0.58 0.57 -17.59
C SER A 87 0.56 0.54 -16.05
N LEU A 88 -0.42 1.23 -15.48
CA LEU A 88 -0.87 1.02 -14.11
C LEU A 88 -1.62 -0.32 -13.98
N ASP A 89 -1.03 -1.42 -14.46
CA ASP A 89 -1.55 -2.77 -14.31
C ASP A 89 -0.79 -3.48 -13.20
N GLY A 90 -1.50 -3.84 -12.13
CA GLY A 90 -0.87 -4.50 -10.97
C GLY A 90 -0.32 -5.89 -11.30
N ALA A 91 -0.80 -6.53 -12.38
CA ALA A 91 -0.24 -7.78 -12.87
C ALA A 91 1.19 -7.62 -13.42
N GLU A 92 1.52 -6.46 -14.00
CA GLU A 92 2.87 -6.17 -14.47
C GLU A 92 3.81 -5.91 -13.30
N TRP A 93 3.35 -5.19 -12.28
CA TRP A 93 4.13 -4.95 -11.07
C TRP A 93 4.45 -6.24 -10.33
N ALA A 94 3.48 -7.16 -10.26
CA ALA A 94 3.70 -8.46 -9.68
C ALA A 94 4.88 -9.19 -10.35
N ARG A 95 5.11 -9.01 -11.66
CA ARG A 95 6.20 -9.66 -12.39
C ARG A 95 7.59 -9.13 -12.02
N LEU A 96 7.67 -7.92 -11.45
CA LEU A 96 8.93 -7.33 -11.00
C LEU A 96 9.46 -7.98 -9.72
N PHE A 97 8.59 -8.63 -8.94
CA PHE A 97 8.95 -9.22 -7.65
C PHE A 97 9.19 -10.71 -7.74
N VAL A 98 10.04 -11.21 -6.83
CA VAL A 98 10.27 -12.65 -6.66
C VAL A 98 8.99 -13.30 -6.10
N PRO A 99 8.59 -14.51 -6.50
CA PRO A 99 7.32 -15.11 -6.07
C PRO A 99 7.04 -15.11 -4.56
N GLU A 100 8.09 -15.19 -3.74
CA GLU A 100 8.03 -15.18 -2.27
C GLU A 100 7.68 -13.80 -1.69
N GLU A 101 7.97 -12.72 -2.41
CA GLU A 101 7.68 -11.34 -2.00
C GLU A 101 6.25 -10.90 -2.36
N ARG A 102 5.62 -11.62 -3.30
CA ARG A 102 4.27 -11.32 -3.78
C ARG A 102 3.24 -11.68 -2.71
N LEU A 103 2.13 -10.95 -2.69
CA LEU A 103 0.99 -11.32 -1.86
C LEU A 103 0.39 -12.63 -2.39
N GLN A 104 0.42 -13.68 -1.56
CA GLN A 104 -0.12 -15.00 -1.89
C GLN A 104 -1.40 -15.27 -1.12
N ILE A 105 -2.40 -15.78 -1.81
CA ILE A 105 -3.60 -16.30 -1.16
C ILE A 105 -3.28 -17.71 -0.65
N ARG A 106 -3.27 -17.91 0.67
CA ARG A 106 -2.97 -19.19 1.30
C ARG A 106 -4.22 -20.06 1.45
N ARG A 107 -5.33 -19.44 1.82
CA ARG A 107 -6.58 -20.15 2.08
C ARG A 107 -7.77 -19.24 1.78
N ILE A 108 -8.81 -19.82 1.19
CA ILE A 108 -10.12 -19.20 1.06
C ILE A 108 -11.14 -20.14 1.68
N SER A 109 -11.98 -19.64 2.57
CA SER A 109 -13.14 -20.32 3.11
C SER A 109 -14.41 -19.62 2.62
N TYR A 110 -15.11 -20.26 1.68
CA TYR A 110 -16.33 -19.77 1.06
C TYR A 110 -17.57 -20.10 1.93
N ALA A 111 -17.53 -19.76 3.21
CA ALA A 111 -18.67 -19.87 4.13
C ALA A 111 -19.19 -18.48 4.50
N SER A 112 -20.33 -18.40 5.17
CA SER A 112 -20.78 -17.17 5.83
C SER A 112 -21.03 -17.50 7.31
N PRO A 113 -20.19 -17.00 8.24
CA PRO A 113 -19.01 -16.17 8.01
C PRO A 113 -17.88 -16.94 7.30
N GLY A 114 -17.16 -16.25 6.41
CA GLY A 114 -16.05 -16.78 5.59
C GLY A 114 -14.76 -16.01 5.85
N PHE A 115 -13.65 -16.50 5.31
CA PHE A 115 -12.37 -15.80 5.45
C PHE A 115 -11.40 -16.08 4.31
N SER A 116 -10.44 -15.16 4.12
CA SER A 116 -9.30 -15.35 3.24
C SER A 116 -8.00 -15.05 3.97
N ASP A 117 -7.07 -15.99 3.93
CA ASP A 117 -5.73 -15.86 4.50
C ASP A 117 -4.74 -15.44 3.40
N LEU A 118 -4.08 -14.30 3.60
CA LEU A 118 -3.13 -13.69 2.68
C LEU A 118 -1.74 -13.67 3.32
N ALA A 119 -0.69 -14.00 2.59
CA ALA A 119 0.69 -13.98 3.08
C ALA A 119 1.56 -13.06 2.22
N GLY A 120 2.40 -12.25 2.85
CA GLY A 120 3.33 -11.34 2.17
C GLY A 120 4.34 -10.72 3.14
N ILE A 121 5.12 -9.75 2.65
CA ILE A 121 6.14 -9.03 3.42
C ILE A 121 5.49 -8.26 4.57
N GLY A 122 5.95 -8.54 5.78
CA GLY A 122 5.30 -8.13 7.02
C GLY A 122 5.05 -6.65 7.14
N THR A 123 6.02 -5.83 6.75
CA THR A 123 5.86 -4.36 6.78
C THR A 123 4.70 -3.91 5.87
N VAL A 124 4.65 -4.42 4.64
CA VAL A 124 3.62 -4.04 3.65
C VAL A 124 2.25 -4.60 4.06
N VAL A 125 2.22 -5.84 4.55
CA VAL A 125 1.01 -6.49 5.07
C VAL A 125 0.45 -5.72 6.27
N GLY A 126 1.29 -5.29 7.20
CA GLY A 126 0.89 -4.51 8.37
C GLY A 126 0.18 -3.21 7.98
N HIS A 127 0.73 -2.48 7.00
CA HIS A 127 0.08 -1.27 6.51
C HIS A 127 -1.25 -1.52 5.78
N LEU A 128 -1.33 -2.61 5.03
CA LEU A 128 -2.57 -3.01 4.38
C LEU A 128 -3.62 -3.41 5.43
N LYS A 129 -3.21 -4.14 6.46
CA LYS A 129 -4.04 -4.51 7.61
C LYS A 129 -4.61 -3.27 8.29
N ASP A 130 -3.77 -2.28 8.61
CA ASP A 130 -4.20 -1.03 9.23
C ASP A 130 -5.23 -0.28 8.37
N PHE A 131 -5.03 -0.28 7.05
CA PHE A 131 -5.97 0.34 6.12
C PHE A 131 -7.33 -0.37 6.15
N ILE A 132 -7.35 -1.70 6.05
CA ILE A 132 -8.61 -2.44 6.04
C ILE A 132 -9.29 -2.40 7.40
N LEU A 133 -8.53 -2.48 8.50
CA LEU A 133 -9.06 -2.35 9.86
C LEU A 133 -9.78 -1.01 10.03
N LYS A 134 -9.18 0.10 9.58
CA LYS A 134 -9.83 1.42 9.59
C LYS A 134 -11.15 1.43 8.80
N LEU A 135 -11.27 0.66 7.71
CA LEU A 135 -12.55 0.54 6.98
C LEU A 135 -13.61 -0.21 7.80
N VAL A 136 -13.22 -1.28 8.50
CA VAL A 136 -14.12 -2.11 9.33
C VAL A 136 -14.58 -1.36 10.58
N GLU A 137 -13.65 -0.79 11.37
CA GLU A 137 -13.97 -0.04 12.59
C GLU A 137 -14.99 1.08 12.30
N ARG A 138 -14.85 1.67 11.13
CA ARG A 138 -15.72 2.75 10.67
C ARG A 138 -17.11 2.27 10.27
N ARG A 139 -17.26 1.05 9.73
CA ARG A 139 -18.56 0.42 9.54
C ARG A 139 -19.26 0.24 10.88
N ASP A 140 -18.54 -0.23 11.89
CA ASP A 140 -19.10 -0.41 13.24
C ASP A 140 -19.54 0.94 13.85
N LEU A 141 -18.75 2.00 13.64
CA LEU A 141 -19.10 3.36 14.05
C LEU A 141 -20.31 3.93 13.27
N ARG A 142 -20.50 3.58 11.99
CA ARG A 142 -21.66 3.99 11.19
C ARG A 142 -22.94 3.34 11.68
N THR A 143 -22.92 2.04 11.94
CA THR A 143 -24.07 1.32 12.52
C THR A 143 -24.49 1.94 13.86
N GLN A 144 -23.55 2.52 14.61
CA GLN A 144 -23.85 3.26 15.85
C GLN A 144 -24.39 4.68 15.63
N ARG A 145 -24.31 5.27 14.42
CA ARG A 145 -24.50 6.70 14.17
C ARG A 145 -25.48 7.04 13.05
N GLU A 146 -26.53 6.25 12.82
CA GLU A 146 -27.62 6.49 11.83
C GLU A 146 -28.38 7.84 11.97
N LEU A 147 -27.88 8.79 12.77
CA LEU A 147 -28.36 10.18 12.88
C LEU A 147 -27.44 11.24 12.20
N ASN A 148 -26.32 10.88 11.56
CA ASN A 148 -25.40 11.88 10.94
C ASN A 148 -24.76 11.43 9.61
N ASP A 149 -25.56 11.26 8.56
CA ASP A 149 -25.09 10.83 7.22
C ASP A 149 -24.00 11.73 6.60
N GLU A 150 -24.02 13.04 6.89
CA GLU A 150 -22.99 13.97 6.39
C GLU A 150 -21.61 13.71 7.01
N ARG A 151 -21.55 13.37 8.30
CA ARG A 151 -20.27 13.03 8.97
C ARG A 151 -19.69 11.75 8.38
N ALA A 152 -20.58 10.82 8.04
CA ALA A 152 -20.19 9.58 7.40
C ALA A 152 -19.55 9.85 6.03
N ALA A 153 -20.09 10.70 5.16
CA ALA A 153 -19.46 10.99 3.87
C ALA A 153 -18.07 11.65 4.01
N LEU A 154 -17.95 12.64 4.91
CA LEU A 154 -16.69 13.37 5.14
C LEU A 154 -15.57 12.46 5.67
N GLU A 155 -15.90 11.47 6.51
CA GLU A 155 -14.92 10.50 6.98
C GLU A 155 -14.44 9.53 5.88
N ASN A 156 -15.25 9.22 4.84
CA ASN A 156 -14.78 8.38 3.71
C ASN A 156 -13.65 9.11 3.03
N GLU A 157 -13.91 10.36 2.73
CA GLU A 157 -13.01 11.20 1.96
C GLU A 157 -11.72 11.43 2.75
N ARG A 158 -11.83 11.67 4.06
CA ARG A 158 -10.66 11.81 4.93
C ARG A 158 -9.75 10.57 4.91
N MET A 159 -10.30 9.36 4.96
CA MET A 159 -9.51 8.13 4.96
C MET A 159 -8.88 7.82 3.61
N ARG A 160 -9.63 8.03 2.51
CA ARG A 160 -9.09 7.94 1.15
C ARG A 160 -7.91 8.89 0.99
N ILE A 161 -8.07 10.13 1.46
CA ILE A 161 -7.01 11.14 1.50
C ILE A 161 -5.84 10.69 2.36
N GLU A 162 -6.06 10.15 3.57
CA GLU A 162 -4.98 9.72 4.45
C GLU A 162 -4.17 8.57 3.87
N ASN A 163 -4.83 7.56 3.29
CA ASN A 163 -4.12 6.46 2.66
C ASN A 163 -3.39 6.95 1.40
N ALA A 164 -4.03 7.75 0.55
CA ALA A 164 -3.37 8.39 -0.59
C ALA A 164 -2.16 9.24 -0.16
N ARG A 165 -2.24 9.94 0.98
CA ARG A 165 -1.11 10.69 1.56
C ARG A 165 0.06 9.80 1.92
N ASN A 166 -0.17 8.58 2.41
CA ASN A 166 0.92 7.64 2.69
C ASN A 166 1.66 7.23 1.40
N PHE A 167 0.94 6.94 0.31
CA PHE A 167 1.56 6.67 -0.99
C PHE A 167 2.26 7.91 -1.56
N VAL A 168 1.66 9.09 -1.43
CA VAL A 168 2.26 10.36 -1.86
C VAL A 168 3.53 10.69 -1.06
N ALA A 169 3.56 10.40 0.24
CA ALA A 169 4.76 10.57 1.06
C ALA A 169 5.91 9.72 0.53
N LEU A 170 5.65 8.43 0.26
CA LEU A 170 6.64 7.55 -0.38
C LEU A 170 7.10 8.10 -1.75
N GLY A 171 6.17 8.51 -2.61
CA GLY A 171 6.51 9.10 -3.91
C GLY A 171 7.32 10.41 -3.79
N LYS A 172 7.03 11.25 -2.80
CA LYS A 172 7.79 12.48 -2.54
C LYS A 172 9.20 12.19 -2.05
N ASP A 173 9.37 11.21 -1.18
CA ASP A 173 10.70 10.78 -0.72
C ASP A 173 11.56 10.34 -1.92
N LEU A 174 10.94 9.63 -2.87
CA LEU A 174 11.54 9.22 -4.15
C LEU A 174 11.75 10.35 -5.15
N GLY A 175 11.24 11.56 -4.89
CA GLY A 175 11.38 12.71 -5.78
C GLY A 175 10.42 12.73 -6.97
N TYR A 176 9.27 12.06 -6.88
CA TYR A 176 8.25 12.11 -7.93
C TYR A 176 7.72 13.54 -8.11
N SER A 177 7.47 13.91 -9.37
CA SER A 177 6.85 15.17 -9.76
C SER A 177 5.39 15.24 -9.30
N GLU A 178 4.82 16.45 -9.24
CA GLU A 178 3.41 16.61 -8.91
C GLU A 178 2.46 15.86 -9.85
N MET A 179 2.82 15.75 -11.14
CA MET A 179 2.02 15.03 -12.12
C MET A 179 1.99 13.53 -11.82
N GLU A 180 3.15 12.93 -11.53
CA GLU A 180 3.28 11.52 -11.15
C GLU A 180 2.54 11.23 -9.85
N LEU A 181 2.64 12.14 -8.86
CA LEU A 181 1.89 12.00 -7.61
C LEU A 181 0.38 12.05 -7.83
N ARG A 182 -0.14 12.87 -8.76
CA ARG A 182 -1.58 12.87 -9.12
C ARG A 182 -2.00 11.56 -9.75
N VAL A 183 -1.18 11.00 -10.63
CA VAL A 183 -1.43 9.68 -11.27
C VAL A 183 -1.45 8.58 -10.21
N LEU A 184 -0.49 8.61 -9.28
CA LEU A 184 -0.41 7.68 -8.15
C LEU A 184 -1.67 7.74 -7.27
N VAL A 185 -2.12 8.94 -6.91
CA VAL A 185 -3.34 9.14 -6.11
C VAL A 185 -4.55 8.58 -6.84
N ALA A 186 -4.74 8.91 -8.12
CA ALA A 186 -5.87 8.43 -8.91
C ALA A 186 -5.88 6.89 -9.02
N TYR A 187 -4.70 6.28 -9.14
CA TYR A 187 -4.57 4.82 -9.15
C TYR A 187 -4.99 4.19 -7.81
N VAL A 188 -4.41 4.67 -6.71
CA VAL A 188 -4.70 4.18 -5.36
C VAL A 188 -6.20 4.28 -5.08
N ASP A 189 -6.77 5.43 -5.41
CA ASP A 189 -8.19 5.70 -5.22
C ASP A 189 -9.09 4.70 -5.97
N ARG A 190 -8.81 4.47 -7.25
CA ARG A 190 -9.52 3.47 -8.07
C ARG A 190 -9.44 2.06 -7.47
N LYS A 191 -8.30 1.68 -6.88
CA LYS A 191 -8.11 0.35 -6.30
C LYS A 191 -8.75 0.20 -4.92
N GLN A 192 -8.94 1.28 -4.18
CA GLN A 192 -9.64 1.26 -2.88
C GLN A 192 -11.16 1.09 -3.01
N GLU A 193 -11.76 1.58 -4.09
CA GLU A 193 -13.21 1.62 -4.27
C GLU A 193 -13.93 0.27 -4.01
N PRO A 194 -13.47 -0.89 -4.52
CA PRO A 194 -14.11 -2.17 -4.23
C PRO A 194 -14.11 -2.53 -2.74
N LEU A 195 -13.04 -2.18 -2.01
CA LEU A 195 -12.90 -2.47 -0.59
C LEU A 195 -13.82 -1.59 0.25
N VAL A 196 -13.90 -0.30 -0.10
CA VAL A 196 -14.84 0.64 0.53
C VAL A 196 -16.28 0.15 0.32
N ARG A 197 -16.64 -0.27 -0.90
CA ARG A 197 -17.98 -0.82 -1.19
C ARG A 197 -18.30 -2.06 -0.36
N LEU A 198 -17.34 -2.97 -0.15
CA LEU A 198 -17.57 -4.16 0.69
C LEU A 198 -17.70 -3.82 2.16
N ALA A 199 -16.88 -2.89 2.67
CA ALA A 199 -16.99 -2.40 4.05
C ALA A 199 -18.35 -1.73 4.28
N ASP A 200 -18.79 -0.87 3.36
CA ASP A 200 -20.07 -0.17 3.43
C ASP A 200 -21.27 -1.13 3.39
N LYS A 201 -21.18 -2.22 2.61
CA LYS A 201 -22.19 -3.29 2.57
C LYS A 201 -22.10 -4.27 3.75
N GLN A 202 -21.24 -4.02 4.74
CA GLN A 202 -21.03 -4.91 5.89
C GLN A 202 -20.55 -6.33 5.50
N LYS A 203 -19.92 -6.46 4.33
CA LYS A 203 -19.43 -7.74 3.82
C LYS A 203 -18.01 -8.03 4.26
N LEU A 204 -17.24 -7.00 4.58
CA LEU A 204 -15.90 -7.13 5.15
C LEU A 204 -16.02 -6.91 6.66
N SER A 205 -15.81 -7.99 7.44
CA SER A 205 -16.20 -8.02 8.85
C SER A 205 -15.04 -7.89 9.82
N SER A 206 -13.85 -8.36 9.44
CA SER A 206 -12.69 -8.31 10.33
C SER A 206 -11.39 -8.39 9.55
N VAL A 207 -10.32 -7.89 10.15
CA VAL A 207 -8.95 -8.13 9.71
C VAL A 207 -8.08 -8.43 10.91
N SER A 208 -7.32 -9.52 10.82
CA SER A 208 -6.40 -9.94 11.88
C SER A 208 -5.10 -10.42 11.28
N THR A 209 -4.03 -10.37 12.07
CA THR A 209 -2.78 -11.08 11.79
C THR A 209 -2.78 -12.24 12.76
N PRO A 210 -3.13 -13.48 12.37
CA PRO A 210 -2.96 -14.60 13.27
C PRO A 210 -1.49 -14.61 13.68
N GLU A 211 -1.26 -14.61 14.98
CA GLU A 211 0.07 -14.83 15.51
C GLU A 211 0.56 -16.12 14.88
N SER A 212 1.76 -16.08 14.27
CA SER A 212 2.44 -17.30 13.87
C SER A 212 2.50 -18.14 15.12
N SER A 213 1.67 -19.17 15.19
CA SER A 213 1.72 -20.17 16.24
C SER A 213 3.15 -20.67 16.26
N ASN A 214 3.92 -20.20 17.25
CA ASN A 214 5.15 -20.83 17.68
C ASN A 214 4.70 -22.19 18.26
N GLU A 215 4.53 -23.16 17.37
CA GLU A 215 4.45 -24.59 17.68
C GLU A 215 5.74 -25.16 17.08
N GLU A 216 6.79 -25.27 17.90
CA GLU A 216 7.23 -26.52 18.57
C GLU A 216 7.78 -27.58 17.60
#